data_AF-A0A7C1Y1P5-F1
#
_entry.id   AF-A0A7C1Y1P5-F1
#
_cell.length_a   1.000
_cell.length_b   1.000
_cell.length_c   1.000
_cell.angle_alpha   90.00
_cell.angle_beta   90.00
_cell.angle_gamma   90.00
#
_symmetry.space_group_name_H-M   'P 1'
#
loop_
_entity.id
_entity.type
_entity.pdbx_description
1 polymer ?
#
loop_
_entity_poly.entity_id
_entity_poly.type
_entity_poly.pdbx_seq_one_letter_code
_entity_poly.pdbx_strand_id
1 'polypeptide(L)'
;MISDIYFFNACGLANELRDGTVSEARAVKHLIAAIIIGGLTFGVPVTVECKGAETGFGETAGFLVLTIITAFISYYGIWMTYQANRKGDGKDYFLRFSVLTLPVGLQLVVLFALVSLLLFVPLSVLIAESGWLGQYTVEALFYSSYIVFTVMFYLRMRKFISVASGAGSD
;
A
#
# COMPACT_ATOMS: atom_id res chain seq x y z
N MET A 1 -6.90 23.19 8.46
CA MET A 1 -7.76 22.13 7.86
C MET A 1 -6.96 20.85 7.55
N ILE A 2 -5.72 20.95 7.02
CA ILE A 2 -4.81 19.82 6.78
C ILE A 2 -3.91 19.49 7.99
N SER A 3 -3.77 20.43 8.94
CA SER A 3 -2.93 20.33 10.16
C SER A 3 -3.18 19.11 11.03
N ASP A 4 -4.40 18.56 10.99
CA ASP A 4 -4.82 17.48 11.89
C ASP A 4 -4.67 16.09 11.24
N ILE A 5 -4.13 16.04 10.02
CA ILE A 5 -3.93 14.81 9.26
C ILE A 5 -2.51 14.31 9.50
N TYR A 6 -2.41 13.11 10.02
CA TYR A 6 -1.13 12.43 10.19
C TYR A 6 -0.75 11.73 8.88
N PHE A 7 0.16 12.36 8.13
CA PHE A 7 0.67 11.81 6.88
C PHE A 7 1.75 10.75 7.08
N PHE A 8 2.58 10.87 8.12
CA PHE A 8 3.73 9.97 8.33
C PHE A 8 3.78 9.34 9.73
N ASN A 9 3.16 9.94 10.75
CA ASN A 9 3.28 9.44 12.13
C ASN A 9 2.21 8.40 12.47
N ALA A 10 2.31 7.20 11.87
CA ALA A 10 1.40 6.09 12.15
C ALA A 10 1.42 5.63 13.63
N CYS A 11 2.57 5.75 14.30
CA CYS A 11 2.71 5.35 15.71
C CYS A 11 1.98 6.31 16.65
N GLY A 12 2.19 7.63 16.48
CA GLY A 12 1.48 8.65 17.27
C GLY A 12 -0.03 8.56 17.08
N LEU A 13 -0.48 8.38 15.84
CA LEU A 13 -1.90 8.20 15.54
C LEU A 13 -2.48 6.90 16.13
N ALA A 14 -1.71 5.81 16.15
CA ALA A 14 -2.13 4.58 16.81
C ALA A 14 -2.32 4.76 18.32
N ASN A 15 -1.45 5.54 18.97
CA ASN A 15 -1.61 5.87 20.40
C ASN A 15 -2.83 6.76 20.64
N GLU A 16 -3.08 7.78 19.82
CA GLU A 16 -4.30 8.61 19.92
C GLU A 16 -5.58 7.78 19.72
N LEU A 17 -5.56 6.81 18.80
CA LEU A 17 -6.66 5.87 18.59
C LEU A 17 -6.89 4.96 19.81
N ARG A 18 -5.82 4.53 20.48
CA ARG A 18 -5.90 3.74 21.71
C ARG A 18 -6.52 4.55 22.85
N ASP A 19 -6.14 5.81 22.95
CA ASP A 19 -6.57 6.71 24.02
C ASP A 19 -7.99 7.29 23.75
N GLY A 20 -8.61 6.94 22.61
CA GLY A 20 -9.98 7.31 22.25
C GLY A 20 -10.16 8.77 21.86
N THR A 21 -9.09 9.50 21.55
CA THR A 21 -9.14 10.96 21.29
C THR A 21 -9.44 11.30 19.82
N VAL A 22 -9.48 10.30 18.94
CA VAL A 22 -9.74 10.48 17.51
C VAL A 22 -11.24 10.46 17.21
N SER A 23 -11.78 11.59 16.76
CA SER A 23 -13.18 11.69 16.33
C SER A 23 -13.43 11.07 14.95
N GLU A 24 -14.66 10.64 14.71
CA GLU A 24 -15.10 10.09 13.42
C GLU A 24 -14.88 11.08 12.25
N ALA A 25 -15.15 12.36 12.48
CA ALA A 25 -14.89 13.41 11.48
C ALA A 25 -13.40 13.48 11.08
N ARG A 26 -12.48 13.22 12.02
CA ARG A 26 -11.04 13.16 11.73
C ARG A 26 -10.69 11.88 10.98
N ALA A 27 -11.35 10.75 11.26
CA ALA A 27 -11.19 9.51 10.52
C ALA A 27 -11.60 9.64 9.05
N VAL A 28 -12.74 10.28 8.77
CA VAL A 28 -13.19 10.54 7.40
C VAL A 28 -12.18 11.39 6.63
N LYS A 29 -11.58 12.41 7.25
CA LYS A 29 -10.52 13.21 6.60
C LYS A 29 -9.30 12.38 6.22
N HIS A 30 -8.87 11.45 7.07
CA HIS A 30 -7.75 10.54 6.76
C HIS A 30 -8.11 9.60 5.61
N LEU A 31 -9.33 9.08 5.59
CA LEU A 31 -9.81 8.22 4.51
C LEU A 31 -9.88 8.97 3.17
N ILE A 32 -10.44 10.18 3.15
CA ILE A 32 -10.49 11.03 1.94
C ILE A 32 -9.08 11.31 1.44
N ALA A 33 -8.16 11.69 2.33
CA ALA A 33 -6.77 11.92 1.96
C ALA A 33 -6.09 10.65 1.42
N ALA A 34 -6.36 9.49 2.01
CA ALA A 34 -5.86 8.21 1.52
C ALA A 34 -6.37 7.90 0.11
N ILE A 35 -7.66 8.13 -0.16
CA ILE A 35 -8.27 7.90 -1.47
C ILE A 35 -7.70 8.86 -2.52
N ILE A 36 -7.56 10.16 -2.18
CA ILE A 36 -6.98 11.16 -3.11
C ILE A 36 -5.53 10.79 -3.44
N ILE A 37 -4.70 10.51 -2.43
CA ILE A 37 -3.30 10.15 -2.63
C ILE A 37 -3.20 8.83 -3.39
N GLY A 38 -4.00 7.83 -3.02
CA GLY A 38 -4.09 6.55 -3.72
C GLY A 38 -4.42 6.75 -5.20
N GLY A 39 -5.48 7.49 -5.51
CA GLY A 39 -5.89 7.82 -6.87
C GLY A 39 -4.81 8.54 -7.69
N LEU A 40 -4.05 9.44 -7.06
CA LEU A 40 -2.90 10.09 -7.71
C LEU A 40 -1.73 9.13 -7.96
N THR A 41 -1.44 8.23 -7.01
CA THR A 41 -0.32 7.27 -7.14
C THR A 41 -0.56 6.19 -8.18
N PHE A 42 -1.81 5.76 -8.38
CA PHE A 42 -2.17 4.83 -9.45
C PHE A 42 -2.38 5.51 -10.81
N GLY A 43 -2.49 6.85 -10.81
CA GLY A 43 -2.67 7.67 -12.01
C GLY A 43 -1.40 8.36 -12.53
N VAL A 44 -0.21 8.13 -11.94
CA VAL A 44 1.02 8.72 -12.48
C VAL A 44 1.29 8.10 -13.86
N PRO A 45 1.27 8.91 -14.94
CA PRO A 45 1.41 8.41 -16.29
C PRO A 45 2.90 8.30 -16.60
N VAL A 46 3.59 7.37 -15.95
CA VAL A 46 4.80 6.80 -16.57
C VAL A 46 4.31 5.65 -17.44
N THR A 47 3.53 5.98 -18.46
CA THR A 47 3.31 5.10 -19.59
C THR A 47 4.65 5.02 -20.32
N VAL A 48 5.41 3.96 -20.03
CA VAL A 48 6.44 3.51 -20.96
C VAL A 48 5.68 2.99 -22.17
N GLU A 49 5.36 3.87 -23.12
CA GLU A 49 4.86 3.46 -24.44
C GLU A 49 5.99 2.72 -25.16
N CYS A 50 6.11 1.42 -24.89
CA CYS A 50 6.79 0.51 -25.80
C CYS A 50 5.89 0.38 -27.03
N LYS A 51 6.07 1.27 -28.01
CA LYS A 51 5.44 1.14 -29.33
C LYS A 51 5.78 -0.24 -29.90
N GLY A 52 4.80 -1.16 -29.91
CA GLY A 52 4.96 -2.42 -30.64
C GLY A 52 4.21 -3.66 -30.17
N ALA A 53 3.37 -3.62 -29.14
CA ALA A 53 2.57 -4.79 -28.77
C ALA A 53 1.09 -4.48 -28.92
N GLU A 54 0.44 -5.14 -29.89
CA GLU A 54 -0.99 -5.40 -29.79
C GLU A 54 -1.24 -5.96 -28.38
N THR A 55 -2.18 -5.39 -27.61
CA THR A 55 -2.53 -5.86 -26.26
C THR A 55 -2.98 -7.32 -26.35
N GLY A 56 -2.03 -8.23 -26.22
CA GLY A 56 -2.22 -9.65 -26.46
C GLY A 56 -2.97 -10.29 -25.30
N PHE A 57 -3.53 -11.47 -25.56
CA PHE A 57 -4.14 -12.33 -24.54
C PHE A 57 -3.23 -12.52 -23.30
N GLY A 58 -1.91 -12.52 -23.48
CA GLY A 58 -0.93 -12.66 -22.39
C GLY A 58 -0.94 -11.53 -21.37
N GLU A 59 -1.06 -10.27 -21.78
CA GLU A 59 -1.09 -9.11 -20.87
C GLU A 59 -2.40 -9.12 -20.05
N THR A 60 -3.53 -9.39 -20.72
CA THR A 60 -4.84 -9.54 -20.05
C THR A 60 -4.81 -10.68 -19.03
N ALA A 61 -4.22 -11.82 -19.38
CA ALA A 61 -4.07 -12.95 -18.46
C ALA A 61 -3.15 -12.60 -17.27
N GLY A 62 -2.06 -11.85 -17.50
CA GLY A 62 -1.17 -11.35 -16.46
C GLY A 62 -1.91 -10.47 -15.45
N PHE A 63 -2.69 -9.49 -15.93
CA PHE A 63 -3.51 -8.64 -15.07
C PHE A 63 -4.57 -9.42 -14.29
N LEU A 64 -5.20 -10.43 -14.90
CA LEU A 64 -6.18 -11.28 -14.21
C LEU A 64 -5.51 -12.07 -13.08
N VAL A 65 -4.35 -12.67 -13.34
CA VAL A 65 -3.57 -13.40 -12.34
C VAL A 65 -3.15 -12.47 -11.19
N LEU A 66 -2.64 -11.27 -11.50
CA LEU A 66 -2.28 -10.27 -10.50
C LEU A 66 -3.48 -9.87 -9.65
N THR A 67 -4.64 -9.66 -10.28
CA THR A 67 -5.90 -9.31 -9.59
C THR A 67 -6.30 -10.42 -8.62
N ILE A 68 -6.25 -11.67 -9.04
CA ILE A 68 -6.57 -12.82 -8.18
C ILE A 68 -5.59 -12.90 -6.99
N ILE A 69 -4.28 -12.83 -7.25
CA ILE A 69 -3.25 -12.88 -6.20
C ILE A 69 -3.45 -11.75 -5.19
N THR A 70 -3.68 -10.53 -5.66
CA THR A 70 -3.83 -9.36 -4.80
C THR A 70 -5.17 -9.34 -4.06
N ALA A 71 -6.22 -9.91 -4.63
CA ALA A 71 -7.48 -10.18 -3.92
C ALA A 71 -7.28 -11.17 -2.77
N PHE A 72 -6.55 -12.28 -3.00
CA PHE A 72 -6.21 -13.22 -1.93
C PHE A 72 -5.38 -12.57 -0.83
N ILE A 73 -4.31 -11.84 -1.19
CA ILE A 73 -3.48 -11.12 -0.23
C ILE A 73 -4.31 -10.12 0.56
N SER A 74 -5.21 -9.39 -0.10
CA SER A 74 -6.06 -8.40 0.56
C SER A 74 -7.05 -9.04 1.52
N TYR A 75 -7.70 -10.14 1.11
CA TYR A 75 -8.60 -10.89 1.98
C TYR A 75 -7.89 -11.36 3.26
N TYR A 76 -6.76 -12.06 3.11
CA TYR A 76 -6.00 -12.55 4.26
C TYR A 76 -5.36 -11.41 5.06
N GLY A 77 -4.95 -10.33 4.39
CA GLY A 77 -4.40 -9.13 5.00
C GLY A 77 -5.40 -8.44 5.93
N ILE A 78 -6.62 -8.20 5.44
CA ILE A 78 -7.75 -7.66 6.21
C ILE A 78 -8.10 -8.60 7.37
N TRP A 79 -8.15 -9.91 7.12
CA TRP A 79 -8.46 -10.89 8.16
C TRP A 79 -7.39 -10.90 9.27
N MET A 80 -6.12 -10.81 8.89
CA MET A 80 -4.98 -10.74 9.82
C MET A 80 -5.01 -9.44 10.65
N THR A 81 -5.31 -8.29 10.05
CA THR A 81 -5.44 -7.02 10.78
C THR A 81 -6.64 -7.04 11.71
N TYR A 82 -7.76 -7.65 11.29
CA TYR A 82 -8.93 -7.83 12.13
C TYR A 82 -8.65 -8.72 13.34
N GLN A 83 -7.92 -9.82 13.16
CA GLN A 83 -7.49 -10.67 14.27
C GLN A 83 -6.59 -9.91 15.26
N ALA A 84 -5.67 -9.07 14.78
CA ALA A 84 -4.84 -8.23 15.67
C ALA A 84 -5.68 -7.25 16.48
N ASN A 85 -6.73 -6.67 15.88
CA ASN A 85 -7.68 -5.84 16.60
C ASN A 85 -8.43 -6.63 17.68
N ARG A 86 -8.92 -7.83 17.33
CA ARG A 86 -9.64 -8.72 18.25
C ARG A 86 -8.81 -9.24 19.42
N LYS A 87 -7.49 -9.33 19.28
CA LYS A 87 -6.58 -9.72 20.38
C LYS A 87 -6.40 -8.62 21.42
N GLY A 88 -6.71 -7.37 21.08
CA GLY A 88 -6.75 -6.25 22.02
C GLY A 88 -8.15 -6.10 22.59
N ASP A 89 -8.73 -4.91 22.43
CA ASP A 89 -10.11 -4.64 22.86
C ASP A 89 -11.21 -5.12 21.89
N GLY A 90 -10.86 -5.48 20.65
CA GLY A 90 -11.81 -5.91 19.62
C GLY A 90 -12.80 -4.86 19.10
N LYS A 91 -12.65 -3.59 19.46
CA LYS A 91 -13.57 -2.49 19.07
C LYS A 91 -13.04 -1.68 17.88
N ASP A 92 -13.91 -0.91 17.26
CA ASP A 92 -13.59 0.17 16.31
C ASP A 92 -12.60 -0.19 15.18
N TYR A 93 -12.65 -1.43 14.70
CA TYR A 93 -11.73 -1.94 13.69
C TYR A 93 -11.71 -1.07 12.43
N PHE A 94 -12.89 -0.77 11.86
CA PHE A 94 -12.98 0.01 10.63
C PHE A 94 -12.50 1.45 10.79
N LEU A 95 -12.70 2.04 11.99
CA LEU A 95 -12.17 3.36 12.32
C LEU A 95 -10.64 3.33 12.31
N ARG A 96 -10.03 2.40 13.06
CA ARG A 96 -8.57 2.22 13.13
C ARG A 96 -7.97 1.93 11.77
N PHE A 97 -8.60 1.02 11.01
CA PHE A 97 -8.16 0.66 9.67
C PHE A 97 -8.18 1.87 8.73
N SER A 98 -9.28 2.63 8.70
CA SER A 98 -9.43 3.80 7.82
C SER A 98 -8.44 4.92 8.17
N VAL A 99 -8.27 5.19 9.47
CA VAL A 99 -7.38 6.24 9.97
C VAL A 99 -5.92 5.92 9.71
N LEU A 100 -5.50 4.67 9.94
CA LEU A 100 -4.10 4.23 9.77
C LEU A 100 -3.71 3.97 8.31
N THR A 101 -4.68 3.76 7.41
CA THR A 101 -4.42 3.50 5.99
C THR A 101 -3.56 4.60 5.35
N LEU A 102 -3.88 5.87 5.63
CA LEU A 102 -3.13 7.00 5.08
C LEU A 102 -1.65 6.98 5.51
N PRO A 103 -1.31 7.07 6.81
CA PRO A 103 0.09 7.17 7.21
C PRO A 103 0.90 5.91 6.88
N VAL A 104 0.30 4.73 6.98
CA VAL A 104 0.99 3.48 6.61
C VAL A 104 1.22 3.38 5.11
N GLY A 105 0.19 3.72 4.31
CA GLY A 105 0.30 3.76 2.86
C GLY A 105 1.35 4.76 2.39
N LEU A 106 1.35 5.98 2.92
CA LEU A 106 2.30 7.01 2.52
C LEU A 106 3.75 6.64 2.86
N GLN A 107 4.01 6.08 4.04
CA GLN A 107 5.34 5.58 4.40
C GLN A 107 5.86 4.54 3.40
N LEU A 108 4.98 3.67 2.91
CA LEU A 108 5.36 2.65 1.92
C LEU A 108 5.52 3.24 0.53
N VAL A 109 4.66 4.16 0.10
CA VAL A 109 4.80 4.87 -1.18
C VAL A 109 6.14 5.58 -1.23
N VAL A 110 6.53 6.28 -0.17
CA VAL A 110 7.82 6.99 -0.11
C VAL A 110 9.00 6.01 -0.13
N LEU A 111 8.90 4.90 0.61
CA LEU A 111 9.95 3.86 0.59
C LEU A 111 10.13 3.29 -0.82
N PHE A 112 9.04 2.88 -1.47
CA PHE A 112 9.09 2.31 -2.82
C PHE A 112 9.53 3.34 -3.85
N ALA A 113 9.12 4.60 -3.73
CA ALA A 113 9.59 5.68 -4.60
C ALA A 113 11.11 5.89 -4.49
N LEU A 114 11.66 5.89 -3.27
CA LEU A 114 13.10 6.00 -3.04
C LEU A 114 13.86 4.79 -3.60
N VAL A 115 13.36 3.58 -3.39
CA VAL A 115 13.95 2.35 -3.94
C VAL A 115 13.92 2.38 -5.47
N SER A 116 12.79 2.74 -6.08
CA SER A 116 12.66 2.87 -7.53
C SER A 116 13.60 3.93 -8.10
N LEU A 117 13.76 5.08 -7.43
CA LEU A 117 14.68 6.13 -7.84
C LEU A 117 16.15 5.66 -7.79
N LEU A 118 16.53 4.96 -6.71
CA LEU A 118 17.87 4.41 -6.54
C LEU A 118 18.20 3.38 -7.62
N LEU A 119 17.22 2.57 -7.99
CA LEU A 119 17.36 1.48 -8.94
C LEU A 119 17.14 1.91 -10.40
N PHE A 120 16.71 3.15 -10.65
CA PHE A 120 16.33 3.61 -11.99
C PHE A 120 17.44 3.49 -13.02
N VAL A 121 18.63 4.01 -12.71
CA VAL A 121 19.80 4.01 -13.62
C VAL A 121 20.32 2.59 -13.93
N PRO A 122 20.60 1.72 -12.94
CA PRO A 122 21.09 0.38 -13.24
C PRO A 122 20.04 -0.47 -13.98
N LEU A 123 18.74 -0.32 -13.67
CA LEU A 123 17.70 -1.03 -14.41
C LEU A 123 17.56 -0.55 -15.83
N SER A 124 17.60 0.76 -16.10
CA SER A 124 17.43 1.27 -17.46
C SER A 124 18.52 0.77 -18.40
N VAL A 125 19.76 0.68 -17.91
CA VAL A 125 20.88 0.08 -18.66
C VAL A 125 20.65 -1.40 -18.91
N LEU A 126 20.29 -2.18 -17.87
CA LEU A 126 20.04 -3.61 -18.01
C LEU A 126 18.90 -3.92 -18.99
N ILE A 127 17.82 -3.13 -18.93
CA ILE A 127 16.65 -3.27 -19.80
C ILE A 127 17.03 -2.96 -21.25
N ALA A 128 17.78 -1.89 -21.49
CA ALA A 128 18.20 -1.49 -22.84
C ALA A 128 19.03 -2.58 -23.54
N GLU A 129 19.93 -3.24 -22.81
CA GLU A 129 20.78 -4.32 -23.32
C GLU A 129 20.02 -5.64 -23.55
N SER A 130 18.85 -5.82 -22.92
CA SER A 130 18.10 -7.09 -22.92
C SER A 130 17.11 -7.25 -24.07
N GLY A 131 16.90 -6.22 -24.89
CA GLY A 131 15.94 -6.24 -25.99
C GLY A 131 14.52 -6.62 -25.54
N TRP A 132 13.89 -7.59 -26.22
CA TRP A 132 12.52 -8.03 -25.92
C TRP A 132 12.35 -8.65 -24.52
N LEU A 133 13.40 -9.28 -23.97
CA LEU A 133 13.39 -9.81 -22.60
C LEU A 133 13.36 -8.67 -21.56
N GLY A 134 13.88 -7.50 -21.91
CA GLY A 134 13.84 -6.31 -21.05
C GLY A 134 12.41 -5.89 -20.71
N GLN A 135 11.50 -5.94 -21.68
CA GLN A 135 10.09 -5.60 -21.47
C GLN A 135 9.39 -6.53 -20.47
N TYR A 136 9.51 -7.85 -20.65
CA TYR A 136 8.95 -8.83 -19.72
C TYR A 136 9.56 -8.72 -18.32
N THR A 137 10.84 -8.34 -18.24
CA THR A 137 11.52 -8.12 -16.96
C THR A 137 10.94 -6.92 -16.22
N VAL A 138 10.68 -5.80 -16.91
CA VAL A 138 10.02 -4.62 -16.33
C VAL A 138 8.63 -4.96 -15.80
N GLU A 139 7.84 -5.67 -16.61
CA GLU A 139 6.48 -6.07 -16.24
C GLU A 139 6.48 -7.00 -15.01
N ALA A 140 7.35 -8.02 -14.99
CA ALA A 140 7.50 -8.92 -13.86
C ALA A 140 7.95 -8.19 -12.58
N LEU A 141 8.85 -7.21 -12.69
CA LEU A 141 9.29 -6.39 -11.56
C LEU A 141 8.16 -5.49 -11.05
N PHE A 142 7.35 -4.92 -11.94
CA PHE A 142 6.20 -4.12 -11.56
C PHE A 142 5.18 -4.96 -10.78
N TYR A 143 4.80 -6.13 -11.29
CA TYR A 143 3.88 -7.06 -10.61
C TYR A 143 4.43 -7.53 -9.27
N SER A 144 5.69 -7.91 -9.22
CA SER A 144 6.35 -8.36 -7.99
C SER A 144 6.40 -7.23 -6.96
N SER A 145 6.74 -6.01 -7.37
CA SER A 145 6.78 -4.84 -6.49
C SER A 145 5.40 -4.52 -5.93
N TYR A 146 4.35 -4.61 -6.75
CA TYR A 146 2.96 -4.41 -6.30
C TYR A 146 2.51 -5.46 -5.27
N ILE A 147 2.86 -6.73 -5.48
CA ILE A 147 2.61 -7.81 -4.52
C ILE A 147 3.33 -7.53 -3.20
N VAL A 148 4.64 -7.22 -3.25
CA VAL A 148 5.44 -6.92 -2.05
C VAL A 148 4.89 -5.71 -1.32
N PHE A 149 4.53 -4.64 -2.03
CA PHE A 149 3.90 -3.45 -1.47
C PHE A 149 2.64 -3.81 -0.70
N THR A 150 1.74 -4.59 -1.32
CA THR A 150 0.46 -5.01 -0.72
C THR A 150 0.69 -5.85 0.54
N VAL A 151 1.62 -6.80 0.51
CA VAL A 151 1.97 -7.62 1.68
C VAL A 151 2.54 -6.75 2.80
N MET A 152 3.50 -5.87 2.49
CA MET A 152 4.11 -4.96 3.46
C MET A 152 3.09 -4.01 4.09
N PHE A 153 2.11 -3.55 3.31
CA PHE A 153 1.02 -2.72 3.80
C PHE A 153 0.24 -3.43 4.91
N TYR A 154 -0.25 -4.65 4.67
CA TYR A 154 -1.00 -5.38 5.69
C TYR A 154 -0.16 -5.78 6.90
N LEU A 155 1.12 -6.14 6.70
CA LEU A 155 2.03 -6.43 7.82
C LEU A 155 2.26 -5.20 8.71
N ARG A 156 2.47 -4.02 8.12
CA ARG A 156 2.61 -2.76 8.88
C ARG A 156 1.29 -2.35 9.53
N MET A 157 0.18 -2.42 8.80
CA MET A 157 -1.15 -2.13 9.34
C MET A 157 -1.46 -3.00 10.55
N ARG A 158 -1.14 -4.29 10.51
CA ARG A 158 -1.31 -5.21 11.65
C ARG A 158 -0.56 -4.73 12.87
N LYS A 159 0.69 -4.30 12.72
CA LYS A 159 1.51 -3.78 13.83
C LYS A 159 0.84 -2.55 14.45
N PHE A 160 0.43 -1.57 13.65
CA PHE A 160 -0.18 -0.35 14.18
C PHE A 160 -1.57 -0.57 14.77
N ILE A 161 -2.37 -1.45 14.18
CA ILE A 161 -3.67 -1.85 14.74
C ILE A 161 -3.48 -2.55 16.09
N SER A 162 -2.47 -3.41 16.23
CA SER A 162 -2.15 -4.06 17.50
C SER A 162 -1.80 -3.06 18.60
N VAL A 163 -1.10 -1.97 18.26
CA VAL A 163 -0.82 -0.87 19.20
C VAL A 163 -2.10 -0.12 19.54
N ALA A 164 -2.88 0.26 18.52
CA ALA A 164 -4.13 1.00 18.69
C ALA A 164 -5.20 0.24 19.48
N SER A 165 -5.20 -1.10 19.42
CA SER A 165 -6.13 -1.96 20.17
C SER A 165 -5.64 -2.35 21.56
N GLY A 166 -4.42 -1.96 21.95
CA GLY A 166 -3.81 -2.35 23.23
C GLY A 166 -3.27 -3.79 23.26
N ALA A 167 -3.26 -4.51 22.14
CA ALA A 167 -2.70 -5.87 22.07
C ALA A 167 -1.16 -5.92 22.03
N GLY A 168 -0.52 -4.80 21.67
CA GLY A 168 0.93 -4.70 21.47
C GLY A 168 1.67 -3.93 22.58
N SER A 169 1.10 -3.81 23.78
CA SER A 169 1.76 -3.22 24.95
C SER A 169 2.39 -4.31 25.81
N ASP A 170 3.54 -4.81 25.34
CA ASP A 170 4.61 -5.44 26.13
C ASP A 170 5.95 -4.97 25.56
#